data_AF-A0A8E2EQ10-F1
#
_entry.id   AF-A0A8E2EQ10-F1
#
_cell.length_a   1.000
_cell.length_b   1.000
_cell.length_c   1.000
_cell.angle_alpha   90.00
_cell.angle_beta   90.00
_cell.angle_gamma   90.00
#
_symmetry.space_group_name_H-M   'P 1'
#
loop_
_entity.id
_entity.type
_entity.pdbx_description
1 polymer ?
#
loop_
_entity_poly.entity_id
_entity_poly.type
_entity_poly.pdbx_seq_one_letter_code
_entity_poly.pdbx_strand_id
1 'polypeptide(L)'
;MTARSVPGPPNSLVPPAPFQYPQAQPPHYLARPPGPDLSKTTVIGYELLADKLSECPRGDIAGEDKVIPMYRKFEQLNHRILLHLQDEISELEEELRYLDECIAQMSPVSEEGRPLPASRRIESRHGGELHWRRTNLLGRIYLKLGQYNQALSSYSTVVKSLDPANSEDLQVYRTWMEKHAPVEKFESQFLDHKNDLFSITRSKLVSSSSGVGPIQSTALGLSLILLLPLLAFAMIPGLLGRLFIIILIGSTEATVVASTELIFLMTVKEWVTCASM
;
A
#
# COMPACT_ATOMS: atom_id res chain seq x y z
N MET A 1 -90.29 -10.63 -12.00
CA MET A 1 -90.26 -11.79 -12.90
C MET A 1 -89.82 -11.30 -14.27
N THR A 2 -88.77 -11.86 -14.86
CA THR A 2 -88.77 -12.48 -16.20
C THR A 2 -87.35 -12.81 -16.66
N ALA A 3 -87.27 -13.85 -17.47
CA ALA A 3 -86.09 -14.63 -17.80
C ALA A 3 -85.33 -14.11 -19.04
N ARG A 4 -84.00 -14.22 -18.95
CA ARG A 4 -83.02 -14.84 -19.87
C ARG A 4 -83.36 -14.95 -21.37
N SER A 5 -82.47 -14.43 -22.22
CA SER A 5 -81.97 -15.12 -23.43
C SER A 5 -80.74 -14.42 -24.04
N VAL A 6 -79.82 -15.23 -24.58
CA VAL A 6 -78.48 -14.92 -25.11
C VAL A 6 -78.54 -14.66 -26.66
N PRO A 7 -77.43 -14.52 -27.43
CA PRO A 7 -77.12 -13.36 -28.26
C PRO A 7 -77.23 -13.61 -29.79
N GLY A 8 -77.08 -12.57 -30.61
CA GLY A 8 -77.01 -12.64 -32.09
C GLY A 8 -75.78 -11.94 -32.69
N PRO A 9 -75.39 -12.27 -33.95
CA PRO A 9 -74.01 -12.24 -34.46
C PRO A 9 -73.65 -10.96 -35.28
N PRO A 10 -72.41 -10.84 -35.82
CA PRO A 10 -71.71 -9.56 -35.98
C PRO A 10 -71.87 -8.92 -37.37
N ASN A 11 -71.83 -7.59 -37.44
CA ASN A 11 -71.79 -6.85 -38.69
C ASN A 11 -70.38 -6.30 -38.99
N SER A 12 -69.81 -6.84 -40.07
CA SER A 12 -69.07 -6.20 -41.16
C SER A 12 -68.01 -5.12 -40.85
N LEU A 13 -66.76 -5.49 -41.18
CA LEU A 13 -65.57 -4.63 -41.31
C LEU A 13 -65.76 -3.49 -42.31
N VAL A 14 -65.48 -2.26 -41.87
CA VAL A 14 -65.17 -1.09 -42.71
C VAL A 14 -63.72 -0.68 -42.38
N PRO A 15 -62.84 -0.43 -43.36
CA PRO A 15 -61.44 -0.10 -43.09
C PRO A 15 -61.29 1.30 -42.47
N PRO A 16 -60.37 1.51 -41.51
CA PRO A 16 -60.21 2.79 -40.85
C PRO A 16 -59.53 3.83 -41.75
N ALA A 17 -60.01 5.08 -41.64
CA ALA A 17 -59.44 6.26 -42.26
C ALA A 17 -58.00 6.54 -41.75
N PRO A 18 -57.14 7.20 -42.54
CA PRO A 18 -55.75 7.44 -42.17
C PRO A 18 -55.65 8.33 -40.92
N PHE A 19 -54.86 7.87 -39.95
CA PHE A 19 -54.60 8.54 -38.69
C PHE A 19 -54.01 9.94 -38.90
N GLN A 20 -54.77 10.98 -38.55
CA GLN A 20 -54.23 12.31 -38.29
C GLN A 20 -53.64 12.30 -36.88
N TYR A 21 -52.31 12.25 -36.78
CA TYR A 21 -51.61 12.43 -35.52
C TYR A 21 -51.76 13.88 -35.04
N PRO A 22 -52.11 14.12 -33.76
CA PRO A 22 -51.97 15.44 -33.16
C PRO A 22 -50.49 15.84 -33.22
N GLN A 23 -50.21 17.05 -33.72
CA GLN A 23 -48.90 17.68 -33.64
C GLN A 23 -48.45 17.71 -32.17
N ALA A 24 -47.51 16.84 -31.81
CA ALA A 24 -46.84 16.89 -30.53
C ALA A 24 -45.97 18.16 -30.51
N GLN A 25 -46.37 19.17 -29.74
CA GLN A 25 -45.47 20.27 -29.41
C GLN A 25 -44.26 19.71 -28.68
N PRO A 26 -43.02 20.04 -29.09
CA PRO A 26 -41.83 19.56 -28.41
C PRO A 26 -41.81 20.09 -26.98
N PRO A 27 -41.34 19.29 -26.00
CA PRO A 27 -41.23 19.74 -24.62
C PRO A 27 -40.36 21.00 -24.56
N HIS A 28 -40.82 22.01 -23.81
CA HIS A 28 -40.01 23.18 -23.51
C HIS A 28 -38.74 22.71 -22.79
N TYR A 29 -37.63 22.64 -23.52
CA TYR A 29 -36.32 22.42 -22.94
C TYR A 29 -36.06 23.56 -21.97
N LEU A 30 -36.11 23.29 -20.66
CA LEU A 30 -35.52 24.19 -19.67
C LEU A 30 -34.07 24.40 -20.08
N ALA A 31 -33.69 25.66 -20.32
CA ALA A 31 -32.33 26.02 -20.67
C ALA A 31 -31.39 25.44 -19.61
N ARG A 32 -30.50 24.54 -20.03
CA ARG A 32 -29.47 23.98 -19.17
C ARG A 32 -28.71 25.17 -18.57
N PRO A 33 -28.58 25.26 -17.23
CA PRO A 33 -27.81 26.34 -16.64
C PRO A 33 -26.38 26.33 -17.22
N PRO A 34 -25.78 27.51 -17.47
CA PRO A 34 -24.41 27.58 -17.93
C PRO A 34 -23.52 26.75 -16.98
N GLY A 35 -22.66 25.91 -17.55
CA GLY A 35 -21.73 25.11 -16.78
C GLY A 35 -20.87 25.99 -15.86
N PRO A 36 -20.39 25.44 -14.73
CA PRO A 36 -19.59 26.21 -13.78
C PRO A 36 -18.36 26.80 -14.47
N ASP A 37 -18.05 28.05 -14.12
CA ASP A 37 -16.87 28.78 -14.59
C ASP A 37 -15.60 28.14 -14.02
N LEU A 38 -14.91 27.33 -14.85
CA LEU A 38 -13.70 26.60 -14.48
C LEU A 38 -12.49 27.52 -14.21
N SER A 39 -12.61 28.84 -14.45
CA SER A 39 -11.59 29.81 -14.05
C SER A 39 -11.67 30.18 -12.56
N LYS A 40 -12.74 29.77 -11.85
CA LYS A 40 -12.95 29.99 -10.43
C LYS A 40 -12.98 28.65 -9.68
N THR A 41 -11.99 28.41 -8.83
CA THR A 41 -11.97 27.23 -7.96
C THR A 41 -12.87 27.49 -6.75
N THR A 42 -14.09 26.94 -6.75
CA THR A 42 -14.91 26.90 -5.54
C THR A 42 -14.41 25.74 -4.68
N VAL A 43 -13.55 26.05 -3.71
CA VAL A 43 -12.96 25.07 -2.80
C VAL A 43 -13.95 24.82 -1.66
N ILE A 44 -14.67 23.70 -1.69
CA ILE A 44 -15.64 23.28 -0.66
C ILE A 44 -15.51 21.77 -0.42
N GLY A 45 -16.15 21.26 0.63
CA GLY A 45 -16.22 19.81 0.83
C GLY A 45 -14.87 19.21 1.21
N TYR A 46 -14.64 17.99 0.72
CA TYR A 46 -13.35 17.31 0.79
C TYR A 46 -12.20 18.08 0.14
N GLU A 47 -12.46 18.90 -0.89
CA GLU A 47 -11.42 19.71 -1.55
C GLU A 47 -10.86 20.76 -0.58
N LEU A 48 -11.72 21.42 0.20
CA LEU A 48 -11.32 22.39 1.22
C LEU A 48 -10.46 21.76 2.31
N LEU A 49 -10.84 20.57 2.77
CA LEU A 49 -10.05 19.83 3.74
C LEU A 49 -8.71 19.40 3.13
N ALA A 50 -8.70 18.86 1.92
CA ALA A 50 -7.49 18.40 1.25
C ALA A 50 -6.49 19.54 0.99
N ASP A 51 -6.97 20.72 0.58
CA ASP A 51 -6.15 21.91 0.37
C ASP A 51 -5.51 22.35 1.69
N LYS A 52 -6.30 22.46 2.78
CA LYS A 52 -5.79 22.80 4.12
C LYS A 52 -4.74 21.81 4.61
N LEU A 53 -4.98 20.51 4.47
CA LEU A 53 -4.04 19.45 4.88
C LEU A 53 -2.77 19.42 4.02
N SER A 54 -2.82 20.00 2.82
CA SER A 54 -1.70 20.08 1.88
C SER A 54 -0.84 21.33 2.07
N GLU A 55 -1.31 22.32 2.84
CA GLU A 55 -0.59 23.55 3.15
C GLU A 55 0.79 23.24 3.73
N CYS A 56 1.83 23.62 2.98
CA CYS A 56 3.19 23.60 3.50
C CYS A 56 3.35 24.78 4.48
N PRO A 57 4.06 24.62 5.61
CA PRO A 57 4.39 25.75 6.44
C PRO A 57 5.26 26.71 5.63
N ARG A 58 4.65 27.77 5.08
CA ARG A 58 5.39 28.94 4.62
C ARG A 58 5.75 29.70 5.87
N GLY A 59 7.02 30.04 6.00
CA GLY A 59 7.47 30.96 7.04
C GLY A 59 6.57 32.19 7.07
N ASP A 60 6.17 32.56 8.29
CA ASP A 60 5.93 33.94 8.70
C ASP A 60 4.59 34.60 8.34
N ILE A 61 3.52 33.86 8.04
CA ILE A 61 2.15 34.43 8.09
C ILE A 61 1.40 33.83 9.27
N ALA A 62 1.57 34.47 10.42
CA ALA A 62 0.81 34.23 11.64
C ALA A 62 -0.68 34.53 11.39
N GLY A 63 -1.53 33.50 11.43
CA GLY A 63 -2.97 33.72 11.34
C GLY A 63 -3.85 32.48 11.46
N GLU A 64 -3.41 31.32 10.98
CA GLU A 64 -4.15 30.07 11.17
C GLU A 64 -3.28 28.95 11.73
N ASP A 65 -3.79 28.30 12.77
CA ASP A 65 -3.16 27.14 13.37
C ASP A 65 -3.00 26.05 12.30
N LYS A 66 -1.77 25.58 12.13
CA LYS A 66 -1.43 24.53 11.18
C LYS A 66 -2.13 23.23 11.58
N VAL A 67 -3.01 22.75 10.71
CA VAL A 67 -3.69 21.45 10.92
C VAL A 67 -2.76 20.32 10.45
N ILE A 68 -2.40 19.42 11.36
CA ILE A 68 -1.62 18.23 11.01
C ILE A 68 -2.56 17.16 10.44
N PRO A 69 -2.25 16.54 9.28
CA PRO A 69 -3.05 15.45 8.75
C PRO A 69 -3.08 14.26 9.69
N MET A 70 -4.28 13.84 10.07
CA MET A 70 -4.54 12.69 10.94
C MET A 70 -5.48 11.72 10.26
N TYR A 71 -5.18 10.43 10.40
CA TYR A 71 -5.97 9.35 9.82
C TYR A 71 -6.13 8.21 10.81
N ARG A 72 -7.18 7.41 10.64
CA ARG A 72 -7.44 6.25 11.48
C ARG A 72 -6.50 5.08 11.17
N LYS A 73 -6.07 4.36 12.20
CA LYS A 73 -5.27 3.13 12.06
C LYS A 73 -6.13 1.94 11.68
N PHE A 74 -7.40 1.96 12.07
CA PHE A 74 -8.33 0.83 11.93
C PHE A 74 -7.76 -0.45 12.55
N GLU A 75 -7.09 -0.33 13.71
CA GLU A 75 -6.33 -1.41 14.35
C GLU A 75 -7.18 -2.68 14.56
N GLN A 76 -8.35 -2.54 15.18
CA GLN A 76 -9.27 -3.66 15.40
C GLN A 76 -9.73 -4.31 14.07
N LEU A 77 -10.01 -3.50 13.05
CA LEU A 77 -10.49 -4.00 11.76
C LEU A 77 -9.38 -4.75 11.02
N ASN A 78 -8.15 -4.22 11.03
CA ASN A 78 -6.97 -4.91 10.49
C ASN A 78 -6.75 -6.27 11.18
N HIS A 79 -6.85 -6.32 12.51
CA HIS A 79 -6.75 -7.59 13.23
C HIS A 79 -7.85 -8.58 12.83
N ARG A 80 -9.10 -8.12 12.68
CA ARG A 80 -10.21 -8.99 12.22
C ARG A 80 -9.97 -9.54 10.82
N ILE A 81 -9.45 -8.73 9.89
CA ILE A 81 -9.11 -9.16 8.54
C ILE A 81 -7.99 -10.21 8.58
N LEU A 82 -6.92 -9.95 9.34
CA LEU A 82 -5.81 -10.90 9.48
C LEU A 82 -6.25 -12.23 10.09
N LEU A 83 -7.07 -12.19 11.13
CA LEU A 83 -7.62 -13.39 11.76
C LEU A 83 -8.52 -14.17 10.79
N HIS A 84 -9.35 -13.48 10.01
CA HIS A 84 -10.18 -14.12 8.99
C HIS A 84 -9.35 -14.81 7.91
N LEU A 85 -8.30 -14.14 7.42
CA LEU A 85 -7.39 -14.72 6.43
C LEU A 85 -6.63 -15.93 6.99
N GLN A 86 -6.24 -15.87 8.26
CA GLN A 86 -5.58 -16.98 8.94
C GLN A 86 -6.48 -18.21 9.01
N ASP A 87 -7.74 -18.02 9.41
CA ASP A 87 -8.75 -19.09 9.48
C ASP A 87 -9.01 -19.71 8.10
N GLU A 88 -9.23 -18.88 7.07
CA GLU A 88 -9.39 -19.37 5.69
C GLU A 88 -8.17 -20.18 5.21
N ILE A 89 -6.94 -19.76 5.58
CA ILE A 89 -5.74 -20.51 5.22
C ILE A 89 -5.71 -21.85 5.96
N SER A 90 -6.06 -21.87 7.25
CA SER A 90 -6.12 -23.11 8.04
C SER A 90 -7.14 -24.11 7.47
N GLU A 91 -8.33 -23.67 7.07
CA GLU A 91 -9.32 -24.53 6.40
C GLU A 91 -8.74 -25.15 5.11
N LEU A 92 -8.02 -24.36 4.30
CA LEU A 92 -7.40 -24.85 3.06
C LEU A 92 -6.24 -25.82 3.35
N GLU A 93 -5.47 -25.60 4.42
CA GLU A 93 -4.41 -26.50 4.86
C GLU A 93 -4.97 -27.85 5.32
N GLU A 94 -6.08 -27.85 6.04
CA GLU A 94 -6.80 -29.05 6.45
C GLU A 94 -7.32 -29.83 5.24
N GLU A 95 -7.96 -29.14 4.27
CA GLU A 95 -8.41 -29.76 3.03
C GLU A 95 -7.22 -30.35 2.24
N LEU A 96 -6.08 -29.65 2.22
CA LEU A 96 -4.87 -30.12 1.53
C LEU A 96 -4.31 -31.36 2.20
N ARG A 97 -4.25 -31.37 3.54
CA ARG A 97 -3.82 -32.53 4.32
C ARG A 97 -4.72 -33.74 4.05
N TYR A 98 -6.04 -33.53 4.01
CA TYR A 98 -7.00 -34.58 3.70
C TYR A 98 -6.77 -35.18 2.30
N LEU A 99 -6.57 -34.34 1.28
CA LEU A 99 -6.28 -34.82 -0.07
C LEU A 99 -4.94 -35.55 -0.16
N ASP A 100 -3.92 -35.04 0.50
CA ASP A 100 -2.60 -35.68 0.57
C ASP A 100 -2.69 -37.08 1.20
N GLU A 101 -3.50 -37.25 2.25
CA GLU A 101 -3.76 -38.54 2.90
C GLU A 101 -4.51 -39.50 1.96
N CYS A 102 -5.57 -39.04 1.29
CA CYS A 102 -6.27 -39.87 0.29
C CYS A 102 -5.35 -40.33 -0.84
N ILE A 103 -4.49 -39.44 -1.35
CA ILE A 103 -3.51 -39.77 -2.38
C ILE A 103 -2.50 -40.79 -1.86
N ALA A 104 -1.99 -40.62 -0.63
CA ALA A 104 -1.05 -41.55 -0.02
C ALA A 104 -1.63 -42.96 0.13
N GLN A 105 -2.89 -43.08 0.53
CA GLN A 105 -3.59 -44.37 0.69
C GLN A 105 -3.86 -45.08 -0.64
N MET A 106 -4.06 -44.34 -1.73
CA MET A 106 -4.33 -44.89 -3.06
C MET A 106 -3.07 -45.05 -3.91
N SER A 107 -1.92 -44.56 -3.42
CA SER A 107 -0.68 -44.55 -4.18
C SER A 107 -0.20 -45.97 -4.46
N PRO A 108 0.22 -46.29 -5.70
CA PRO A 108 0.73 -47.60 -6.00
C PRO A 108 2.01 -47.88 -5.20
N VAL A 109 2.18 -49.14 -4.84
CA VAL A 109 3.35 -49.63 -4.14
C VAL A 109 4.29 -50.27 -5.18
N SER A 110 5.59 -50.02 -5.05
CA SER A 110 6.63 -50.66 -5.85
C SER A 110 6.63 -52.19 -5.66
N GLU A 111 7.27 -52.93 -6.56
CA GLU A 111 7.42 -54.40 -6.44
C GLU A 111 8.07 -54.84 -5.12
N GLU A 112 8.86 -53.95 -4.51
CA GLU A 112 9.52 -54.14 -3.22
C GLU A 112 8.62 -53.80 -2.01
N GLY A 113 7.33 -53.54 -2.21
CA GLY A 113 6.41 -53.17 -1.14
C GLY A 113 6.59 -51.74 -0.60
N ARG A 114 7.37 -50.90 -1.27
CA ARG A 114 7.63 -49.50 -0.87
C ARG A 114 6.72 -48.51 -1.61
N PRO A 115 6.21 -47.46 -0.94
CA PRO A 115 5.43 -46.43 -1.63
C PRO A 115 6.28 -45.73 -2.71
N LEU A 116 5.67 -45.46 -3.87
CA LEU A 116 6.33 -44.74 -4.95
C LEU A 116 6.68 -43.30 -4.53
N PRO A 117 7.81 -42.74 -4.99
CA PRO A 117 8.18 -41.38 -4.68
C PRO A 117 7.22 -40.37 -5.32
N ALA A 118 6.91 -39.29 -4.59
CA ALA A 118 6.10 -38.19 -5.11
C ALA A 118 6.78 -37.54 -6.32
N SER A 119 6.00 -37.25 -7.37
CA SER A 119 6.54 -36.68 -8.60
C SER A 119 5.51 -35.82 -9.31
N ARG A 120 5.68 -34.50 -9.19
CA ARG A 120 4.82 -33.52 -9.87
C ARG A 120 4.73 -33.74 -11.38
N ARG A 121 5.82 -34.22 -12.01
CA ARG A 121 5.84 -34.49 -13.47
C ARG A 121 4.98 -35.70 -13.83
N ILE A 122 4.99 -36.74 -13.01
CA ILE A 122 4.17 -37.94 -13.21
C ILE A 122 2.71 -37.59 -12.88
N GLU A 123 2.45 -36.92 -11.77
CA GLU A 123 1.11 -36.46 -11.35
C GLU A 123 0.46 -35.55 -12.38
N SER A 124 1.22 -34.66 -13.04
CA SER A 124 0.66 -33.79 -14.08
C SER A 124 0.29 -34.54 -15.37
N ARG A 125 0.91 -35.70 -15.64
CA ARG A 125 0.70 -36.47 -16.88
C ARG A 125 -0.26 -37.64 -16.71
N HIS A 126 -0.26 -38.24 -15.52
CA HIS A 126 -0.98 -39.47 -15.21
C HIS A 126 -1.79 -39.37 -13.90
N GLY A 127 -1.81 -38.20 -13.26
CA GLY A 127 -2.59 -38.01 -12.04
C GLY A 127 -4.09 -37.96 -12.32
N GLY A 128 -4.85 -38.59 -11.43
CA GLY A 128 -6.31 -38.54 -11.44
C GLY A 128 -6.90 -37.28 -10.79
N GLU A 129 -8.21 -37.33 -10.54
CA GLU A 129 -9.00 -36.22 -9.97
C GLU A 129 -8.41 -35.65 -8.67
N LEU A 130 -7.93 -36.52 -7.78
CA LEU A 130 -7.34 -36.10 -6.50
C LEU A 130 -6.10 -35.20 -6.70
N HIS A 131 -5.22 -35.53 -7.65
CA HIS A 131 -4.03 -34.72 -7.95
C HIS A 131 -4.39 -33.38 -8.58
N TRP A 132 -5.43 -33.35 -9.42
CA TRP A 132 -5.95 -32.10 -9.97
C TRP A 132 -6.53 -31.21 -8.88
N ARG A 133 -7.38 -31.77 -7.99
CA ARG A 133 -7.98 -31.02 -6.88
C ARG A 133 -6.92 -30.49 -5.93
N ARG A 134 -5.91 -31.31 -5.59
CA ARG A 134 -4.73 -30.88 -4.82
C ARG A 134 -4.01 -29.71 -5.49
N THR A 135 -3.78 -29.78 -6.81
CA THR A 135 -3.12 -28.70 -7.56
C THR A 135 -3.95 -27.40 -7.57
N ASN A 136 -5.26 -27.51 -7.73
CA ASN A 136 -6.16 -26.36 -7.67
C ASN A 136 -6.15 -25.72 -6.28
N LEU A 137 -6.21 -26.55 -5.23
CA LEU A 137 -6.18 -26.12 -3.84
C LEU A 137 -4.86 -25.41 -3.49
N LEU A 138 -3.72 -25.95 -3.92
CA LEU A 138 -2.42 -25.29 -3.79
C LEU A 138 -2.38 -23.92 -4.46
N GLY A 139 -3.06 -23.75 -5.61
CA GLY A 139 -3.22 -22.45 -6.26
C GLY A 139 -4.04 -21.46 -5.42
N ARG A 140 -5.14 -21.91 -4.81
CA ARG A 140 -5.96 -21.09 -3.89
C ARG A 140 -5.17 -20.68 -2.64
N ILE A 141 -4.45 -21.62 -2.04
CA ILE A 141 -3.57 -21.39 -0.89
C ILE A 141 -2.51 -20.33 -1.24
N TYR A 142 -1.87 -20.43 -2.42
CA TYR A 142 -0.88 -19.45 -2.87
C TYR A 142 -1.45 -18.02 -2.89
N LEU A 143 -2.66 -17.85 -3.44
CA LEU A 143 -3.31 -16.53 -3.49
C LEU A 143 -3.66 -16.01 -2.08
N LYS A 144 -4.24 -16.87 -1.22
CA LYS A 144 -4.62 -16.49 0.15
C LYS A 144 -3.42 -16.16 1.03
N LEU A 145 -2.34 -16.95 0.95
CA LEU A 145 -1.06 -16.65 1.61
C LEU A 145 -0.48 -15.31 1.12
N GLY A 146 -0.57 -15.03 -0.17
CA GLY A 146 -0.19 -13.73 -0.74
C GLY A 146 -0.97 -12.57 -0.12
N GLN A 147 -2.30 -12.70 -0.04
CA GLN A 147 -3.18 -11.70 0.57
C GLN A 147 -2.87 -11.48 2.06
N TYR A 148 -2.68 -12.56 2.81
CA TYR A 148 -2.31 -12.50 4.22
C TYR A 148 -0.97 -11.78 4.44
N ASN A 149 0.07 -12.20 3.71
CA ASN A 149 1.40 -11.60 3.84
C ASN A 149 1.42 -10.12 3.45
N GLN A 150 0.67 -9.75 2.40
CA GLN A 150 0.52 -8.36 1.99
C GLN A 150 -0.20 -7.55 3.07
N ALA A 151 -1.36 -8.02 3.57
CA ALA A 151 -2.11 -7.33 4.61
C ALA A 151 -1.28 -7.13 5.89
N LEU A 152 -0.56 -8.18 6.32
CA LEU A 152 0.31 -8.14 7.50
C LEU A 152 1.46 -7.16 7.32
N SER A 153 2.10 -7.17 6.14
CA SER A 153 3.22 -6.27 5.83
C SER A 153 2.78 -4.82 5.75
N SER A 154 1.65 -4.55 5.06
CA SER A 154 1.08 -3.21 4.96
C SER A 154 0.70 -2.66 6.33
N TYR A 155 -0.03 -3.44 7.14
CA TYR A 155 -0.41 -3.03 8.48
C TYR A 155 0.81 -2.82 9.40
N SER A 156 1.76 -3.76 9.41
CA SER A 156 2.99 -3.62 10.21
C SER A 156 3.81 -2.39 9.78
N THR A 157 3.83 -2.06 8.49
CA THR A 157 4.59 -0.90 8.00
C THR A 157 3.94 0.40 8.48
N VAL A 158 2.62 0.50 8.38
CA VAL A 158 1.88 1.68 8.86
C VAL A 158 2.08 1.88 10.37
N VAL A 159 1.94 0.82 11.17
CA VAL A 159 2.10 0.88 12.63
C VAL A 159 3.52 1.26 13.07
N LYS A 160 4.54 0.84 12.33
CA LYS A 160 5.96 1.13 12.66
C LYS A 160 6.42 2.50 12.16
N SER A 161 5.87 3.00 11.05
CA SER A 161 6.35 4.22 10.40
C SER A 161 5.71 5.49 10.93
N LEU A 162 4.45 5.41 11.38
CA LEU A 162 3.68 6.57 11.79
C LEU A 162 3.67 6.77 13.30
N ASP A 163 3.69 8.02 13.71
CA ASP A 163 3.70 8.41 15.11
C ASP A 163 2.24 8.60 15.60
N PRO A 164 1.92 8.19 16.83
CA PRO A 164 0.60 8.41 17.42
C PRO A 164 0.19 9.88 17.38
N ALA A 165 -1.11 10.15 17.19
CA ALA A 165 -1.60 11.52 17.16
C ALA A 165 -1.42 12.22 18.52
N ASN A 166 -0.79 13.40 18.49
CA ASN A 166 -0.67 14.29 19.65
C ASN A 166 -2.04 14.91 20.00
N SER A 167 -2.33 15.06 21.29
CA SER A 167 -3.60 15.65 21.74
C SER A 167 -3.75 17.13 21.46
N GLU A 168 -2.65 17.90 21.44
CA GLU A 168 -2.70 19.33 21.14
C GLU A 168 -3.06 19.56 19.66
N ASP A 169 -2.34 18.91 18.76
CA ASP A 169 -2.62 18.95 17.32
C ASP A 169 -4.02 18.46 16.97
N LEU A 170 -4.55 17.48 17.73
CA LEU A 170 -5.91 16.99 17.56
C LEU A 170 -6.95 18.06 17.88
N GLN A 171 -6.73 18.88 18.91
CA GLN A 171 -7.64 19.96 19.24
C GLN A 171 -7.60 21.09 18.23
N VAL A 172 -6.41 21.40 17.69
CA VAL A 172 -6.27 22.32 16.55
C VAL A 172 -7.10 21.82 15.37
N TYR A 173 -6.99 20.54 15.02
CA TYR A 173 -7.76 19.95 13.93
C TYR A 173 -9.28 20.02 14.21
N ARG A 174 -9.73 19.63 15.40
CA ARG A 174 -11.16 19.73 15.75
C ARG A 174 -11.70 21.16 15.66
N THR A 175 -10.98 22.12 16.22
CA THR A 175 -11.37 23.54 16.19
C THR A 175 -11.49 24.04 14.75
N TRP A 176 -10.54 23.65 13.89
CA TRP A 176 -10.60 24.00 12.48
C TRP A 176 -11.80 23.34 11.76
N MET A 177 -12.08 22.07 12.04
CA MET A 177 -13.24 21.34 11.48
C MET A 177 -14.57 21.93 11.92
N GLU A 178 -14.70 22.35 13.18
CA GLU A 178 -15.89 23.01 13.73
C GLU A 178 -16.11 24.39 13.09
N LYS A 179 -15.03 25.15 12.88
CA LYS A 179 -15.08 26.49 12.27
C LYS A 179 -15.46 26.45 10.79
N HIS A 180 -14.92 25.49 10.03
CA HIS A 180 -15.08 25.47 8.56
C HIS A 180 -16.14 24.50 8.06
N ALA A 181 -16.51 23.49 8.87
CA ALA A 181 -17.47 22.44 8.54
C ALA A 181 -17.30 21.89 7.10
N PRO A 182 -16.08 21.49 6.69
CA PRO A 182 -15.82 21.08 5.30
C PRO A 182 -16.49 19.75 4.95
N VAL A 183 -16.78 18.90 5.94
CA VAL A 183 -17.42 17.58 5.78
C VAL A 183 -18.54 17.44 6.79
N GLU A 184 -19.41 16.45 6.59
CA GLU A 184 -20.55 16.24 7.49
C GLU A 184 -20.07 15.80 8.88
N LYS A 185 -20.86 16.10 9.93
CA LYS A 185 -20.46 15.85 11.32
C LYS A 185 -20.18 14.38 11.59
N PHE A 186 -20.97 13.45 11.04
CA PHE A 186 -20.74 12.02 11.15
C PHE A 186 -19.41 11.61 10.51
N GLU A 187 -19.06 12.20 9.37
CA GLU A 187 -17.78 11.96 8.70
C GLU A 187 -16.60 12.46 9.55
N SER A 188 -16.78 13.50 10.35
CA SER A 188 -15.74 14.04 11.25
C SER A 188 -15.51 13.26 12.56
N GLN A 189 -16.41 12.33 12.94
CA GLN A 189 -16.33 11.56 14.20
C GLN A 189 -15.10 10.64 14.27
N PHE A 190 -14.39 10.43 13.17
CA PHE A 190 -13.11 9.72 13.19
C PHE A 190 -12.11 10.38 14.16
N LEU A 191 -12.19 11.71 14.33
CA LEU A 191 -11.34 12.46 15.28
C LEU A 191 -11.65 12.14 16.76
N ASP A 192 -12.80 11.54 17.07
CA ASP A 192 -13.14 11.13 18.44
C ASP A 192 -12.34 9.90 18.90
N HIS A 193 -11.81 9.13 17.95
CA HIS A 193 -11.08 7.90 18.20
C HIS A 193 -9.59 8.17 18.51
N LYS A 194 -9.29 8.94 19.55
CA LYS A 194 -7.91 9.41 19.87
C LYS A 194 -6.83 8.31 19.82
N ASN A 195 -7.13 7.13 20.35
CA ASN A 195 -6.18 6.00 20.39
C ASN A 195 -6.03 5.27 19.06
N ASP A 196 -6.90 5.55 18.09
CA ASP A 196 -6.94 4.98 16.75
C ASP A 196 -6.49 6.00 15.68
N LEU A 197 -5.75 7.05 16.05
CA LEU A 197 -5.25 8.07 15.11
C LEU A 197 -3.72 8.07 15.01
N PHE A 198 -3.23 8.24 13.77
CA PHE A 198 -1.82 8.53 13.47
C PHE A 198 -1.69 9.88 12.75
N SER A 199 -0.56 10.55 12.98
CA SER A 199 -0.21 11.81 12.32
C SER A 199 0.76 11.58 11.16
N ILE A 200 0.53 12.26 10.03
CA ILE A 200 1.47 12.25 8.90
C ILE A 200 2.30 13.53 8.94
N THR A 201 3.47 13.47 9.59
CA THR A 201 4.41 14.59 9.64
C THR A 201 5.38 14.52 8.46
N ARG A 202 5.29 15.50 7.55
CA ARG A 202 6.09 15.56 6.30
C ARG A 202 7.60 15.47 6.53
N SER A 203 8.10 15.90 7.68
CA SER A 203 9.53 15.83 8.01
C SER A 203 10.11 14.41 7.98
N LYS A 204 9.28 13.37 8.20
CA LYS A 204 9.70 11.96 8.18
C LYS A 204 9.59 11.30 6.79
N LEU A 205 8.73 11.85 5.92
CA LEU A 205 8.55 11.35 4.54
C LEU A 205 9.81 11.58 3.69
N VAL A 206 10.48 12.72 3.88
CA VAL A 206 11.77 13.02 3.20
C VAL A 206 12.92 12.16 3.76
N SER A 207 12.80 11.66 4.99
CA SER A 207 13.74 10.70 5.58
C SER A 207 13.49 9.25 5.13
N SER A 208 12.33 8.98 4.52
CA SER A 208 11.94 7.63 4.09
C SER A 208 12.19 7.33 2.61
N SER A 209 12.53 8.34 1.80
CA SER A 209 13.08 8.14 0.45
C SER A 209 14.60 7.97 0.41
N SER A 210 15.26 7.94 1.58
CA SER A 210 16.65 7.52 1.76
C SER A 210 16.74 6.27 2.66
N GLY A 211 15.69 5.44 2.64
CA GLY A 211 15.61 4.14 3.33
C GLY A 211 16.51 3.07 2.71
N VAL A 212 17.81 3.34 2.57
CA VAL A 212 18.84 2.31 2.67
C VAL A 212 19.18 2.26 4.16
N GLY A 213 18.65 1.25 4.86
CA GLY A 213 18.91 1.08 6.29
C GLY A 213 20.42 1.08 6.60
N PRO A 214 20.84 1.57 7.78
CA PRO A 214 22.26 1.78 8.12
C PRO A 214 23.06 0.48 8.35
N ILE A 215 22.57 -0.69 7.90
CA ILE A 215 23.28 -1.97 8.00
C ILE A 215 23.77 -2.46 6.63
N GLN A 216 23.34 -1.84 5.52
CA GLN A 216 23.95 -2.10 4.19
C GLN A 216 24.89 -0.98 3.73
N SER A 217 24.78 0.23 4.31
CA SER A 217 25.66 1.36 3.99
C SER A 217 27.10 1.17 4.48
N THR A 218 27.31 0.36 5.53
CA THR A 218 28.66 0.07 6.02
C THR A 218 29.42 -0.84 5.06
N ALA A 219 28.77 -1.86 4.50
CA ALA A 219 29.42 -2.77 3.54
C ALA A 219 29.70 -2.08 2.19
N LEU A 220 28.77 -1.24 1.72
CA LEU A 220 28.95 -0.46 0.49
C LEU A 220 29.97 0.66 0.64
N GLY A 221 29.98 1.37 1.78
CA GLY A 221 30.95 2.42 2.08
C GLY A 221 32.37 1.86 2.16
N LEU A 222 32.56 0.76 2.89
CA LEU A 222 33.87 0.11 3.04
C LEU A 222 34.36 -0.48 1.70
N SER A 223 33.44 -1.02 0.89
CA SER A 223 33.76 -1.50 -0.46
C SER A 223 34.15 -0.34 -1.39
N LEU A 224 33.45 0.80 -1.32
CA LEU A 224 33.75 1.96 -2.17
C LEU A 224 35.07 2.63 -1.77
N ILE A 225 35.35 2.72 -0.46
CA ILE A 225 36.64 3.21 0.09
C ILE A 225 37.81 2.34 -0.39
N LEU A 226 37.64 1.01 -0.48
CA LEU A 226 38.68 0.12 -1.01
C LEU A 226 38.77 0.13 -2.54
N LEU A 227 37.65 0.27 -3.25
CA LEU A 227 37.60 0.17 -4.71
C LEU A 227 38.08 1.46 -5.41
N LEU A 228 37.80 2.63 -4.85
CA LEU A 228 38.16 3.93 -5.46
C LEU A 228 39.67 4.11 -5.64
N PRO A 229 40.52 3.81 -4.64
CA PRO A 229 41.98 3.90 -4.77
C PRO A 229 42.54 2.90 -5.79
N LEU A 230 42.01 1.67 -5.82
CA LEU A 230 42.41 0.63 -6.78
C LEU A 230 42.06 1.03 -8.23
N LEU A 231 40.89 1.61 -8.44
CA LEU A 231 40.45 2.08 -9.76
C LEU A 231 41.25 3.31 -10.22
N ALA A 232 41.52 4.25 -9.30
CA ALA A 232 42.37 5.41 -9.56
C ALA A 232 43.82 5.01 -9.90
N PHE A 233 44.34 3.96 -9.27
CA PHE A 233 45.68 3.42 -9.56
C PHE A 233 45.75 2.78 -10.96
N ALA A 234 44.68 2.10 -11.41
CA ALA A 234 44.62 1.48 -12.73
C ALA A 234 44.53 2.50 -13.89
N MET A 235 43.87 3.64 -13.68
CA MET A 235 43.64 4.65 -14.72
C MET A 235 44.80 5.64 -14.95
N ILE A 236 45.76 5.75 -14.03
CA ILE A 236 46.86 6.73 -14.12
C ILE A 236 48.21 6.02 -14.34
N PRO A 237 48.88 6.20 -15.49
CA PRO A 237 50.15 5.54 -15.81
C PRO A 237 51.38 6.19 -15.15
N GLY A 238 51.20 7.15 -14.23
CA GLY A 238 52.28 7.94 -13.61
C GLY A 238 52.37 7.78 -12.09
N LEU A 239 53.58 7.55 -11.58
CA LEU A 239 53.91 7.38 -10.16
C LEU A 239 53.55 8.61 -9.31
N LEU A 240 53.74 9.81 -9.87
CA LEU A 240 53.48 11.09 -9.19
C LEU A 240 51.99 11.36 -8.98
N GLY A 241 51.15 11.01 -9.97
CA GLY A 241 49.69 11.17 -9.87
C GLY A 241 49.08 10.22 -8.83
N ARG A 242 49.64 9.01 -8.70
CA ARG A 242 49.22 8.05 -7.67
C ARG A 242 49.54 8.55 -6.26
N LEU A 243 50.72 9.16 -6.07
CA LEU A 243 51.13 9.72 -4.78
C LEU A 243 50.26 10.92 -4.36
N PHE A 244 49.89 11.78 -5.31
CA PHE A 244 49.00 12.91 -5.06
C PHE A 244 47.59 12.49 -4.61
N ILE A 245 47.02 11.45 -5.23
CA ILE A 245 45.70 10.94 -4.88
C ILE A 245 45.68 10.27 -3.50
N ILE A 246 46.72 9.50 -3.14
CA ILE A 246 46.83 8.89 -1.80
C ILE A 246 46.85 9.98 -0.71
N ILE A 247 47.57 11.08 -0.95
CA ILE A 247 47.59 12.23 -0.02
C ILE A 247 46.22 12.89 0.08
N LEU A 248 45.51 13.07 -1.05
CA LEU A 248 44.17 13.66 -1.08
C LEU A 248 43.13 12.81 -0.34
N ILE A 249 43.16 11.49 -0.55
CA ILE A 249 42.27 10.54 0.12
C ILE A 249 42.59 10.48 1.61
N GLY A 250 43.87 10.33 1.99
CA GLY A 250 44.29 10.32 3.39
C GLY A 250 43.97 11.63 4.13
N SER A 251 44.09 12.78 3.45
CA SER A 251 43.70 14.08 4.01
C SER A 251 42.19 14.19 4.24
N THR A 252 41.39 13.66 3.31
CA THR A 252 39.93 13.64 3.42
C THR A 252 39.49 12.73 4.58
N GLU A 253 40.12 11.55 4.71
CA GLU A 253 39.84 10.63 5.82
C GLU A 253 40.28 11.22 7.17
N ALA A 254 41.45 11.87 7.24
CA ALA A 254 41.93 12.52 8.47
C ALA A 254 41.03 13.68 8.92
N THR A 255 40.50 14.48 7.99
CA THR A 255 39.56 15.57 8.31
C THR A 255 38.20 15.06 8.74
N VAL A 256 37.72 13.96 8.17
CA VAL A 256 36.50 13.28 8.64
C VAL A 256 36.70 12.73 10.06
N VAL A 257 37.81 12.04 10.32
CA VAL A 257 38.11 11.50 11.66
C VAL A 257 38.24 12.60 12.71
N ALA A 258 38.84 13.75 12.36
CA ALA A 258 38.99 14.88 13.27
C ALA A 258 37.68 15.66 13.51
N SER A 259 36.73 15.61 12.59
CA SER A 259 35.43 16.29 12.71
C SER A 259 34.37 15.44 13.41
N THR A 260 34.54 14.11 13.44
CA THR A 260 33.78 13.21 14.32
C THR A 260 34.44 13.09 15.70
N GLU A 261 33.63 13.00 16.77
CA GLU A 261 34.05 12.73 18.16
C GLU A 261 34.81 11.37 18.36
N LEU A 262 35.17 10.69 17.27
CA LEU A 262 35.93 9.42 17.24
C LEU A 262 37.32 9.51 17.88
N ILE A 263 37.91 10.71 17.95
CA ILE A 263 39.18 10.96 18.64
C ILE A 263 39.09 10.64 20.15
N PHE A 264 37.91 10.79 20.76
CA PHE A 264 37.72 10.49 22.19
C PHE A 264 37.48 9.00 22.48
N LEU A 265 37.28 8.17 21.44
CA LEU A 265 36.95 6.76 21.60
C LEU A 265 38.18 5.84 21.73
N MET A 266 39.36 6.29 21.30
CA MET A 266 40.59 5.46 21.30
C MET A 266 41.82 6.26 21.70
N THR A 267 42.71 5.62 22.45
CA THR A 267 43.94 6.23 22.97
C THR A 267 44.97 6.42 21.83
N VAL A 268 45.79 7.47 21.88
CA VAL A 268 46.77 7.81 20.82
C VAL A 268 47.67 6.64 20.42
N LYS A 269 47.98 5.74 21.37
CA LYS A 269 48.76 4.52 21.12
C LYS A 269 48.05 3.51 20.20
N GLU A 270 46.74 3.40 20.28
CA GLU A 270 45.94 2.46 19.50
C GLU A 270 45.77 2.96 18.06
N TRP A 271 45.61 4.28 17.89
CA TRP A 271 45.62 4.94 16.58
C TRP A 271 46.94 4.72 15.83
N VAL A 272 48.08 4.88 16.51
CA VAL A 272 49.40 4.65 15.90
C VAL A 272 49.58 3.18 15.51
N THR A 273 48.98 2.26 16.26
CA THR A 273 49.06 0.81 15.95
C THR A 273 48.21 0.48 14.72
N CYS A 274 47.01 1.04 14.60
CA CYS A 274 46.14 0.88 13.42
C CYS A 274 46.70 1.53 12.16
N ALA A 275 47.40 2.66 12.28
CA ALA A 275 48.04 3.32 11.14
C ALA A 275 49.33 2.60 10.65
N SER A 276 49.86 1.66 11.45
CA SER A 276 51.09 0.92 11.16
C SER A 276 50.87 -0.47 10.56
N MET A 277 49.61 -0.94 10.47
CA MET A 277 49.20 -2.15 9.76
C MET A 277 48.74 -1.81 8.35
#